data_AF-A0A486XG18-F1
#
_entry.id   AF-A0A486XG18-F1
#
_cell.length_a   1.000
_cell.length_b   1.000
_cell.length_c   1.000
_cell.angle_alpha   90.00
_cell.angle_beta   90.00
_cell.angle_gamma   90.00
#
_symmetry.space_group_name_H-M   'P 1'
#
loop_
_entity.id
_entity.type
_entity.pdbx_description
1 polymer ?
#
loop_
_entity_poly.entity_id
_entity_poly.type
_entity_poly.pdbx_seq_one_letter_code
_entity_poly.pdbx_strand_id
1 'polypeptide(L)'
;MWLVAVIPFVLQAVAMVFDEGYFHIKRKLPRWERIGHPIDTLSVLICFSFALFVPFSSSTLKIYLLLAAISCVLVTKDEFVHKHHCCARENWLHALLFTLHPITLGLAGFIWPISQEKPVASWMRQWLSEPQILHKFLLFQVTVLTLFLIYQVVFWNLVWKEKCVEKE
;
A
#
# COMPACT_ATOMS: atom_id res chain seq x y z
N MET A 1 -6.68 21.72 -5.29
CA MET A 1 -5.82 20.95 -6.25
C MET A 1 -5.65 19.51 -5.77
N TRP A 2 -6.71 18.91 -5.21
CA TRP A 2 -6.62 17.64 -4.49
C TRP A 2 -6.27 16.46 -5.41
N LEU A 3 -6.59 16.56 -6.70
CA LEU A 3 -6.24 15.56 -7.71
C LEU A 3 -4.75 15.22 -7.73
N VAL A 4 -3.87 16.21 -7.54
CA VAL A 4 -2.41 16.00 -7.51
C VAL A 4 -2.00 15.09 -6.35
N ALA A 5 -2.69 15.19 -5.20
CA ALA A 5 -2.44 14.32 -4.07
C ALA A 5 -2.87 12.86 -4.34
N VAL A 6 -3.78 12.61 -5.29
CA VAL A 6 -4.26 11.27 -5.61
C VAL A 6 -3.35 10.54 -6.62
N ILE A 7 -2.56 11.28 -7.40
CA ILE A 7 -1.70 10.71 -8.45
C ILE A 7 -0.79 9.58 -7.93
N PRO A 8 -0.05 9.73 -6.80
CA PRO A 8 0.82 8.66 -6.33
C PRO A 8 0.08 7.37 -5.98
N PHE A 9 -1.15 7.46 -5.46
CA PHE A 9 -1.98 6.28 -5.18
C PHE A 9 -2.38 5.55 -6.47
N VAL A 10 -2.75 6.31 -7.51
CA VAL A 10 -3.11 5.73 -8.81
C VAL A 10 -1.89 5.06 -9.46
N LEU A 11 -0.73 5.72 -9.43
CA LEU A 11 0.51 5.16 -9.96
C LEU A 11 0.91 3.88 -9.20
N GLN A 12 0.78 3.88 -7.87
CA GLN A 12 1.07 2.71 -7.05
C GLN A 12 0.11 1.56 -7.38
N ALA A 13 -1.19 1.83 -7.51
CA ALA A 13 -2.18 0.82 -7.87
C ALA A 13 -1.91 0.22 -9.26
N VAL A 14 -1.57 1.04 -10.26
CA VAL A 14 -1.22 0.56 -11.61
C VAL A 14 0.04 -0.31 -11.57
N ALA A 15 1.07 0.13 -10.85
CA ALA A 15 2.30 -0.63 -10.70
C ALA A 15 2.05 -1.98 -10.00
N MET A 16 1.25 -2.00 -8.93
CA MET A 16 0.86 -3.22 -8.23
C MET A 16 0.07 -4.18 -9.13
N VAL A 17 -0.85 -3.68 -9.95
CA VAL A 17 -1.60 -4.51 -10.91
C VAL A 17 -0.66 -5.16 -11.92
N PHE A 18 0.36 -4.43 -12.39
CA PHE A 18 1.33 -4.99 -13.31
C PHE A 18 2.25 -6.02 -12.63
N ASP A 19 2.67 -5.76 -11.39
CA ASP A 19 3.47 -6.70 -10.61
C ASP A 19 2.71 -8.03 -10.38
N GLU A 20 1.49 -7.91 -9.86
CA GLU A 20 0.63 -9.04 -9.53
C GLU A 20 0.14 -9.80 -10.76
N GLY A 21 -0.33 -9.07 -11.78
CA GLY A 21 -0.97 -9.65 -12.97
C GLY A 21 0.02 -10.16 -14.02
N TYR A 22 1.25 -9.66 -14.04
CA TYR A 22 2.26 -10.08 -15.02
C TYR A 22 3.44 -10.80 -14.37
N PHE A 23 4.19 -10.16 -13.47
CA PHE A 23 5.44 -10.72 -12.95
C PHE A 23 5.20 -11.92 -12.04
N HIS A 24 4.32 -11.78 -11.05
CA HIS A 24 3.99 -12.84 -10.09
C HIS A 24 3.44 -14.10 -10.76
N ILE A 25 2.52 -13.95 -11.73
CA ILE A 25 1.99 -15.07 -12.50
C ILE A 25 3.10 -15.73 -13.34
N LYS A 26 3.93 -14.93 -14.02
CA LYS A 26 4.97 -15.43 -14.92
C LYS A 26 6.05 -16.24 -14.19
N ARG A 27 6.56 -15.75 -13.06
CA ARG A 27 7.63 -16.43 -12.32
C ARG A 27 7.13 -17.48 -11.32
N LYS A 28 5.83 -17.44 -11.00
CA LYS A 28 5.16 -18.20 -9.94
C LYS A 28 5.62 -17.76 -8.54
N LEU A 29 4.65 -17.47 -7.68
CA LEU A 29 4.92 -16.91 -6.35
C LEU A 29 5.42 -17.98 -5.35
N PRO A 30 6.63 -17.84 -4.79
CA PRO A 30 7.14 -18.76 -3.76
C PRO A 30 6.40 -18.62 -2.43
N ARG A 31 6.47 -19.64 -1.57
CA ARG A 31 5.75 -19.68 -0.28
C ARG A 31 6.00 -18.46 0.62
N TRP A 32 7.22 -17.96 0.65
CA TRP A 32 7.57 -16.85 1.53
C TRP A 32 6.84 -15.55 1.12
N GLU A 33 6.73 -15.26 -0.18
CA GLU A 33 5.96 -14.12 -0.71
C GLU A 33 4.45 -14.31 -0.53
N ARG A 34 3.96 -15.54 -0.66
CA ARG A 34 2.54 -15.86 -0.42
C ARG A 34 2.07 -15.54 1.00
N ILE A 35 2.99 -15.51 1.95
CA ILE A 35 2.75 -15.12 3.34
C ILE A 35 3.17 -13.66 3.57
N GLY A 36 4.30 -13.24 3.00
CA GLY A 36 4.84 -11.88 3.10
C GLY A 36 3.86 -10.84 2.55
N HIS A 37 3.40 -11.01 1.31
CA HIS A 37 2.54 -10.02 0.66
C HIS A 37 1.23 -9.75 1.43
N PRO A 38 0.50 -10.76 1.97
CA PRO A 38 -0.61 -10.48 2.87
C PRO A 38 -0.24 -9.69 4.13
N ILE A 39 0.91 -9.96 4.74
CA ILE A 39 1.39 -9.21 5.92
C ILE A 39 1.68 -7.75 5.54
N ASP A 40 2.31 -7.55 4.38
CA ASP A 40 2.65 -6.22 3.90
C ASP A 40 1.39 -5.42 3.57
N THR A 41 0.45 -6.01 2.82
CA THR A 41 -0.88 -5.42 2.54
C THR A 41 -1.65 -5.13 3.82
N LEU A 42 -1.63 -6.04 4.81
CA LEU A 42 -2.26 -5.82 6.11
C LEU A 42 -1.64 -4.62 6.84
N SER A 43 -0.32 -4.46 6.79
CA SER A 43 0.36 -3.31 7.42
C SER A 43 -0.09 -1.98 6.81
N VAL A 44 -0.29 -1.94 5.48
CA VAL A 44 -0.82 -0.78 4.77
C VAL A 44 -2.28 -0.53 5.17
N LEU A 45 -3.11 -1.58 5.13
CA LEU A 45 -4.52 -1.53 5.51
C LEU A 45 -4.71 -0.99 6.93
N ILE A 46 -3.85 -1.40 7.88
CA ILE A 46 -3.85 -0.86 9.25
C ILE A 46 -3.59 0.64 9.23
N CYS A 47 -2.62 1.14 8.46
CA CYS A 47 -2.34 2.56 8.38
C CYS A 47 -3.54 3.35 7.82
N PHE A 48 -4.12 2.92 6.69
CA PHE A 48 -5.29 3.60 6.12
C PHE A 48 -6.52 3.53 7.02
N SER A 49 -6.77 2.38 7.64
CA SER A 49 -7.87 2.21 8.60
C SER A 49 -7.67 3.10 9.83
N PHE A 50 -6.43 3.25 10.30
CA PHE A 50 -6.11 4.14 11.40
C PHE A 50 -6.43 5.60 11.05
N ALA A 51 -6.00 6.08 9.87
CA ALA A 51 -6.33 7.41 9.38
C ALA A 51 -7.85 7.60 9.16
N LEU A 52 -8.57 6.56 8.77
CA LEU A 52 -10.01 6.66 8.52
C LEU A 52 -10.82 6.72 9.82
N PHE A 53 -10.51 5.86 10.79
CA PHE A 53 -11.37 5.62 11.96
C PHE A 53 -10.87 6.25 13.26
N VAL A 54 -9.57 6.55 13.40
CA VAL A 54 -9.03 7.12 14.63
C VAL A 54 -9.12 8.64 14.58
N PRO A 55 -9.62 9.31 15.63
CA PRO A 55 -9.59 10.77 15.70
C PRO A 55 -8.17 11.33 15.62
N PHE A 56 -7.98 12.32 14.77
CA PHE A 56 -6.70 13.01 14.64
C PHE A 56 -6.37 13.81 15.89
N SER A 57 -5.15 13.60 16.40
CA SER A 57 -4.54 14.32 17.51
C SER A 57 -3.01 14.23 17.39
N SER A 58 -2.27 15.07 18.12
CA SER A 58 -0.80 15.01 18.12
C SER A 58 -0.24 13.67 18.62
N SER A 59 -0.95 13.00 19.53
CA SER A 59 -0.55 11.68 20.04
C SER A 59 -0.81 10.58 19.02
N THR A 60 -1.98 10.59 18.38
CA THR A 60 -2.34 9.58 17.37
C THR A 60 -1.52 9.76 16.09
N LEU A 61 -1.07 10.98 15.76
CA LEU A 61 -0.11 11.22 14.68
C LEU A 61 1.22 10.49 14.92
N LYS A 62 1.76 10.51 16.15
CA LYS A 62 2.99 9.76 16.47
C LYS A 62 2.83 8.26 16.26
N ILE A 63 1.66 7.72 16.66
CA ILE A 63 1.34 6.30 16.46
C ILE A 63 1.24 6.00 14.96
N TYR A 64 0.56 6.84 14.19
CA TYR A 64 0.47 6.68 12.74
C TYR A 64 1.84 6.70 12.06
N LEU A 65 2.73 7.63 12.45
CA LEU A 65 4.09 7.68 11.93
C LEU A 65 4.89 6.41 12.24
N LEU A 66 4.72 5.86 13.44
CA LEU A 66 5.33 4.58 13.81
C LEU A 66 4.78 3.42 12.96
N LEU A 67 3.46 3.35 12.78
CA LEU A 67 2.82 2.33 11.93
C LEU A 67 3.28 2.43 10.48
N ALA A 68 3.35 3.65 9.93
CA ALA A 68 3.82 3.90 8.57
C ALA A 68 5.29 3.51 8.40
N ALA A 69 6.16 3.84 9.38
CA ALA A 69 7.56 3.42 9.36
C ALA A 69 7.70 1.89 9.40
N ILE A 70 6.94 1.22 10.27
CA ILE A 70 6.90 -0.25 10.33
C ILE A 70 6.45 -0.83 8.99
N SER A 71 5.40 -0.28 8.38
CA SER A 71 4.91 -0.71 7.06
C SER A 71 5.98 -0.55 5.98
N CYS A 72 6.73 0.56 5.96
CA CYS A 72 7.85 0.74 5.05
C CYS A 72 8.96 -0.32 5.27
N VAL A 73 9.29 -0.65 6.51
CA VAL A 73 10.27 -1.71 6.83
C VAL A 73 9.78 -3.08 6.36
N LEU A 74 8.50 -3.40 6.56
CA LEU A 74 7.90 -4.65 6.13
C LEU A 74 7.90 -4.80 4.60
N VAL A 75 7.66 -3.74 3.85
CA VAL A 75 7.72 -3.82 2.38
C VAL A 75 9.18 -3.89 1.89
N THR A 76 10.09 -3.11 2.49
CA THR A 76 11.49 -3.04 2.03
C THR A 76 12.32 -4.28 2.38
N LYS A 77 11.93 -5.08 3.38
CA LYS A 77 12.63 -6.35 3.69
C LYS A 77 12.65 -7.33 2.51
N ASP A 78 11.67 -7.27 1.61
CA ASP A 78 11.56 -8.25 0.52
C ASP A 78 12.62 -8.04 -0.55
N GLU A 79 13.18 -6.83 -0.66
CA GLU A 79 14.25 -6.53 -1.61
C GLU A 79 15.51 -7.38 -1.39
N PHE A 80 15.78 -7.77 -0.14
CA PHE A 80 16.90 -8.66 0.16
C PHE A 80 16.76 -10.02 -0.52
N VAL A 81 15.54 -10.45 -0.80
CA VAL A 81 15.23 -11.71 -1.48
C VAL A 81 14.98 -11.47 -2.97
N HIS A 82 14.22 -10.43 -3.35
CA HIS A 82 13.91 -10.10 -4.75
C HIS A 82 15.15 -9.91 -5.62
N LYS A 83 16.23 -9.31 -5.09
CA LYS A 83 17.50 -9.16 -5.83
C LYS A 83 18.07 -10.47 -6.39
N HIS A 84 17.68 -11.62 -5.82
CA HIS A 84 18.11 -12.95 -6.25
C HIS A 84 17.11 -13.68 -7.16
N HIS A 85 15.84 -13.29 -7.13
CA HIS A 85 14.74 -14.01 -7.79
C HIS A 85 14.11 -13.24 -8.96
N CYS A 86 14.18 -11.92 -8.92
CA CYS A 86 13.49 -11.04 -9.85
C CYS A 86 14.43 -10.57 -10.95
N CYS A 87 13.91 -10.48 -12.17
CA CYS A 87 14.67 -9.93 -13.29
C CYS A 87 14.80 -8.40 -13.17
N ALA A 88 15.73 -7.79 -13.90
CA ALA A 88 15.98 -6.34 -13.83
C ALA A 88 14.73 -5.47 -14.05
N ARG A 89 13.79 -5.92 -14.91
CA ARG A 89 12.54 -5.18 -15.17
C ARG A 89 11.58 -5.21 -13.98
N GLU A 90 11.55 -6.32 -13.26
CA GLU A 90 10.73 -6.48 -12.06
C GLU A 90 11.33 -5.70 -10.90
N ASN A 91 12.66 -5.77 -10.69
CA ASN A 91 13.34 -4.94 -9.69
C ASN A 91 13.15 -3.44 -9.92
N TRP A 92 13.09 -2.98 -11.18
CA TRP A 92 12.78 -1.58 -11.48
C TRP A 92 11.36 -1.20 -11.05
N LEU A 93 10.37 -2.09 -11.29
CA LEU A 93 9.00 -1.88 -10.82
C LEU A 93 8.92 -1.87 -9.29
N HIS A 94 9.66 -2.77 -8.62
CA HIS A 94 9.75 -2.80 -7.15
C HIS A 94 10.35 -1.51 -6.60
N ALA A 95 11.42 -0.99 -7.21
CA ALA A 95 11.98 0.31 -6.83
C ALA A 95 10.96 1.46 -6.95
N LEU A 96 10.13 1.45 -8.00
CA LEU A 96 9.03 2.41 -8.16
C LEU A 96 7.99 2.24 -7.04
N LEU A 97 7.56 1.01 -6.75
CA LEU A 97 6.62 0.70 -5.68
C LEU A 97 7.16 1.11 -4.30
N PHE A 98 8.43 0.84 -4.00
CA PHE A 98 9.08 1.25 -2.75
C PHE A 98 9.22 2.76 -2.61
N THR A 99 9.33 3.49 -3.72
CA THR A 99 9.34 4.96 -3.70
C THR A 99 7.94 5.51 -3.46
N LEU A 100 6.92 4.93 -4.11
CA LEU A 100 5.53 5.37 -4.00
C LEU A 100 4.93 5.06 -2.62
N HIS A 101 5.32 3.96 -1.99
CA HIS A 101 4.78 3.50 -0.70
C HIS A 101 4.88 4.54 0.44
N PRO A 102 6.06 5.08 0.81
CA PRO A 102 6.14 6.12 1.84
C PRO A 102 5.43 7.41 1.41
N ILE A 103 5.37 7.71 0.10
CA ILE A 103 4.67 8.89 -0.42
C ILE A 103 3.15 8.74 -0.21
N THR A 104 2.57 7.59 -0.55
CA THR A 104 1.13 7.36 -0.38
C THR A 104 0.72 7.31 1.09
N LEU A 105 1.53 6.69 1.96
CA LEU A 105 1.32 6.75 3.41
C LEU A 105 1.45 8.19 3.93
N GLY A 106 2.46 8.95 3.52
CA GLY A 106 2.60 10.36 3.90
C GLY A 106 1.37 11.20 3.48
N LEU A 107 0.89 11.01 2.25
CA LEU A 107 -0.30 11.69 1.74
C LEU A 107 -1.58 11.29 2.48
N ALA A 108 -1.75 10.03 2.84
CA ALA A 108 -2.85 9.60 3.70
C ALA A 108 -2.79 10.30 5.08
N GLY A 109 -1.59 10.47 5.65
CA GLY A 109 -1.36 11.26 6.86
C GLY A 109 -1.73 12.74 6.72
N PHE A 110 -1.50 13.36 5.56
CA PHE A 110 -1.94 14.74 5.28
C PHE A 110 -3.45 14.86 5.06
N ILE A 111 -4.05 13.86 4.40
CA ILE A 111 -5.50 13.80 4.15
C ILE A 111 -6.27 13.63 5.47
N TRP A 112 -5.72 12.85 6.40
CA TRP A 112 -6.38 12.49 7.65
C TRP A 112 -6.99 13.66 8.44
N PRO A 113 -6.23 14.69 8.89
CA PRO A 113 -6.81 15.82 9.63
C PRO A 113 -7.83 16.62 8.80
N ILE A 114 -7.61 16.74 7.49
CA ILE A 114 -8.53 17.43 6.58
C ILE A 114 -9.87 16.71 6.50
N SER A 115 -9.83 15.38 6.33
CA SER A 115 -11.01 14.53 6.21
C SER A 115 -11.90 14.51 7.47
N GLN A 116 -11.31 14.90 8.60
CA GLN A 116 -11.99 15.03 9.90
C GLN A 116 -12.24 16.49 10.29
N GLU A 117 -12.09 17.42 9.34
CA GLU A 117 -12.33 18.86 9.51
C GLU A 117 -11.54 19.49 10.67
N LYS A 118 -10.36 18.95 10.98
CA LYS A 118 -9.48 19.52 12.02
C LYS A 118 -8.82 20.81 11.54
N PRO A 119 -8.49 21.73 12.46
CA PRO A 119 -7.73 22.93 12.11
C PRO A 119 -6.33 22.53 11.61
N VAL A 120 -5.98 23.03 10.43
CA VAL A 120 -4.70 22.81 9.73
C VAL A 120 -4.18 24.12 9.15
N ALA A 121 -2.94 24.12 8.65
CA ALA A 121 -2.40 25.25 7.92
C ALA A 121 -3.25 25.58 6.66
N SER A 122 -3.36 26.86 6.33
CA SER A 122 -4.19 27.36 5.22
C SER A 122 -3.82 26.75 3.86
N TRP A 123 -2.51 26.59 3.60
CA TRP A 123 -2.02 25.98 2.35
C TRP A 123 -2.46 24.53 2.18
N MET A 124 -2.53 23.76 3.28
CA MET A 124 -3.03 22.37 3.24
C MET A 124 -4.49 22.35 2.85
N ARG A 125 -5.28 23.26 3.45
CA ARG A 125 -6.71 23.37 3.15
C ARG A 125 -6.97 23.79 1.70
N GLN A 126 -6.14 24.66 1.14
CA GLN A 126 -6.23 25.04 -0.27
C GLN A 126 -5.83 23.90 -1.21
N TRP A 127 -4.77 23.16 -0.88
CA TRP A 127 -4.32 22.03 -1.67
C TRP A 127 -5.36 20.90 -1.66
N LEU A 128 -5.76 20.48 -0.45
CA LEU A 128 -6.70 19.40 -0.14
C LEU A 128 -8.12 19.97 0.10
N SER A 129 -8.60 20.72 -0.89
CA SER A 129 -9.81 21.57 -0.77
C SER A 129 -11.14 20.83 -0.61
N GLU A 130 -11.19 19.51 -0.76
CA GLU A 130 -12.42 18.72 -0.79
C GLU A 130 -12.47 17.64 0.31
N PRO A 131 -12.72 18.01 1.58
CA PRO A 131 -12.65 17.07 2.72
C PRO A 131 -13.52 15.83 2.55
N GLN A 132 -14.75 15.99 2.07
CA GLN A 132 -15.71 14.89 1.92
C GLN A 132 -15.28 13.89 0.83
N ILE A 133 -14.73 14.40 -0.28
CA ILE A 133 -14.20 13.54 -1.36
C ILE A 133 -12.99 12.78 -0.85
N LEU A 134 -12.09 13.45 -0.12
CA LEU A 134 -10.90 12.85 0.45
C LEU A 134 -11.24 11.79 1.52
N HIS A 135 -12.27 12.00 2.32
CA HIS A 135 -12.77 10.98 3.25
C HIS A 135 -13.29 9.75 2.51
N LYS A 136 -14.13 9.93 1.49
CA LYS A 136 -14.62 8.84 0.63
C LYS A 136 -13.47 8.13 -0.09
N PHE A 137 -12.43 8.86 -0.47
CA PHE A 137 -11.22 8.31 -1.06
C PHE A 137 -10.47 7.40 -0.08
N LEU A 138 -10.27 7.80 1.17
CA LEU A 138 -9.68 6.92 2.20
C LEU A 138 -10.53 5.65 2.41
N LEU A 139 -11.86 5.79 2.48
CA LEU A 139 -12.78 4.64 2.59
C LEU A 139 -12.64 3.70 1.38
N PHE A 140 -12.56 4.25 0.18
CA PHE A 140 -12.31 3.49 -1.04
C PHE A 140 -10.99 2.73 -0.97
N GLN A 141 -9.89 3.37 -0.53
CA GLN A 141 -8.59 2.72 -0.36
C GLN A 141 -8.67 1.55 0.63
N VAL A 142 -9.29 1.75 1.80
CA VAL A 142 -9.50 0.68 2.80
C VAL A 142 -10.28 -0.49 2.21
N THR A 143 -11.33 -0.21 1.44
CA THR A 143 -12.17 -1.23 0.80
C THR A 143 -11.38 -2.02 -0.24
N VAL A 144 -10.69 -1.33 -1.16
CA VAL A 144 -9.87 -1.97 -2.20
C VAL A 144 -8.74 -2.79 -1.59
N LEU A 145 -8.02 -2.27 -0.58
CA LEU A 145 -6.95 -3.01 0.10
C LEU A 145 -7.49 -4.24 0.84
N THR A 146 -8.69 -4.15 1.42
CA THR A 146 -9.34 -5.31 2.06
C THR A 146 -9.66 -6.38 1.03
N LEU A 147 -10.25 -6.00 -0.11
CA LEU A 147 -10.53 -6.93 -1.21
C LEU A 147 -9.25 -7.54 -1.77
N PHE A 148 -8.19 -6.74 -1.91
CA PHE A 148 -6.90 -7.18 -2.39
C PHE A 148 -6.23 -8.15 -1.41
N LEU A 149 -6.29 -7.90 -0.10
CA LEU A 149 -5.80 -8.81 0.92
C LEU A 149 -6.53 -10.16 0.86
N ILE A 150 -7.86 -10.14 0.77
CA ILE A 150 -8.67 -11.35 0.61
C ILE A 150 -8.25 -12.10 -0.65
N TYR A 151 -8.09 -11.38 -1.77
CA TYR A 151 -7.61 -11.95 -3.02
C TYR A 151 -6.22 -12.61 -2.83
N GLN A 152 -5.24 -11.94 -2.23
CA GLN A 152 -3.91 -12.50 -2.04
C GLN A 152 -3.94 -13.78 -1.20
N VAL A 153 -4.72 -13.78 -0.11
CA VAL A 153 -4.88 -14.95 0.75
C VAL A 153 -5.55 -16.09 -0.02
N VAL A 154 -6.71 -15.84 -0.63
CA VAL A 154 -7.51 -16.88 -1.29
C VAL A 154 -6.82 -17.39 -2.56
N PHE A 155 -6.43 -16.50 -3.46
CA PHE A 155 -5.87 -16.87 -4.74
C PHE A 155 -4.54 -17.59 -4.58
N TRP A 156 -3.57 -17.00 -3.88
CA TRP A 156 -2.23 -17.59 -3.81
C TRP A 156 -2.10 -18.76 -2.83
N ASN A 157 -2.89 -18.79 -1.75
CA ASN A 157 -2.78 -19.86 -0.76
C ASN A 157 -3.78 -21.00 -0.96
N LEU A 158 -4.97 -20.75 -1.52
CA LEU A 158 -6.03 -21.77 -1.66
C LEU A 158 -6.24 -22.24 -3.10
N VAL A 159 -6.31 -21.31 -4.06
CA VAL A 159 -6.62 -21.63 -5.46
C VAL A 159 -5.37 -22.06 -6.22
N TRP A 160 -4.29 -21.30 -6.07
CA TRP A 160 -3.01 -21.55 -6.73
C TRP A 160 -2.25 -22.67 -6.02
N LYS A 161 -2.66 -23.91 -6.29
CA LYS A 161 -1.92 -25.10 -5.85
C LYS A 161 -0.64 -25.20 -6.67
N GLU A 162 0.51 -25.20 -5.97
CA GLU A 162 1.81 -25.53 -6.55
C GLU A 162 1.65 -26.80 -7.41
N LYS A 163 1.77 -26.68 -8.74
CA LYS A 163 2.31 -27.81 -9.48
C LYS A 163 3.74 -27.92 -8.99
N CYS A 164 4.07 -28.99 -8.28
CA CYS A 164 5.45 -29.34 -7.95
C CYS A 164 6.29 -29.08 -9.20
N VAL A 165 7.19 -28.11 -9.12
CA VAL A 165 8.23 -27.98 -10.13
C VAL A 165 9.14 -29.18 -9.85
N GLU A 166 9.03 -30.21 -10.68
CA GLU A 166 10.10 -31.20 -10.79
C GLU A 166 11.39 -30.40 -10.97
N LYS A 167 12.31 -30.56 -10.03
CA LYS A 167 13.67 -30.03 -10.19
C LYS A 167 14.26 -30.76 -11.39
N GLU A 168 14.49 -30.05 -12.49
CA GLU A 168 15.51 -30.45 -13.47
C GLU A 168 16.90 -30.34 -12.85
#